data_AF-A0A183G106-F1
#
_entry.id   AF-A0A183G106-F1
#
_cell.length_a   1.000
_cell.length_b   1.000
_cell.length_c   1.000
_cell.angle_alpha   90.00
_cell.angle_beta   90.00
_cell.angle_gamma   90.00
#
_symmetry.space_group_name_H-M   'P 1'
#
loop_
_entity.id
_entity.type
_entity.pdbx_description
1 polymer ?
#
loop_
_entity_poly.entity_id
_entity_poly.type
_entity_poly.pdbx_seq_one_letter_code
_entity_poly.pdbx_strand_id
1 'polypeptide(L)'
;MHHPDSGLIGCYSCISGATVDLVCTSSEGEATALIQCPNQTQVAKCNTRGYMNKVILHFDINKVLVSCIISCPGGSTNVPIKGSLFYADDELI
;
A
#
# COMPACT_ATOMS: atom_id res chain seq x y z
N MET A 1 4.66 18.17 8.53
CA MET A 1 4.53 16.72 8.29
C MET A 1 3.18 16.51 7.64
N HIS A 2 3.13 16.36 6.32
CA HIS A 2 1.89 16.26 5.54
C HIS A 2 1.80 14.79 5.10
N HIS A 3 0.98 13.99 5.79
CA HIS A 3 0.55 12.68 5.30
C HIS A 3 -0.81 12.90 4.64
N PRO A 4 -0.88 13.21 3.34
CA PRO A 4 -2.15 13.15 2.65
C PRO A 4 -2.57 11.69 2.68
N ASP A 5 -3.82 11.45 3.06
CA ASP A 5 -4.46 10.15 3.06
C ASP A 5 -4.00 9.34 1.84
N SER A 6 -3.27 8.25 2.08
CA SER A 6 -2.84 7.30 1.05
C SER A 6 -4.09 6.52 0.60
N GLY A 7 -4.92 7.21 -0.17
CA GLY A 7 -6.22 6.75 -0.62
C GLY A 7 -6.02 5.56 -1.54
N LEU A 8 -6.60 4.43 -1.17
CA LEU A 8 -6.72 3.27 -2.05
C LEU A 8 -7.63 3.62 -3.23
N ILE A 9 -7.12 3.43 -4.45
CA ILE A 9 -7.82 3.67 -5.70
C ILE A 9 -7.78 2.41 -6.55
N GLY A 10 -8.95 1.89 -6.92
CA GLY A 10 -9.08 0.73 -7.80
C GLY A 10 -10.33 -0.07 -7.46
N CYS A 11 -10.29 -1.37 -7.76
CA CYS A 11 -11.43 -2.26 -7.60
C CYS A 11 -11.28 -3.25 -6.44
N TYR A 12 -12.43 -3.71 -5.93
CA TYR A 12 -12.53 -4.88 -5.06
C TYR A 12 -13.04 -6.08 -5.87
N SER A 13 -12.74 -7.29 -5.40
CA SER A 13 -13.09 -8.56 -6.04
C SER A 13 -12.62 -8.70 -7.49
N CYS A 14 -11.45 -8.12 -7.81
CA CYS A 14 -10.91 -8.08 -9.17
C CYS A 14 -9.42 -8.43 -9.22
N ILE A 15 -8.93 -8.91 -10.36
CA ILE A 15 -7.51 -9.25 -10.57
C ILE A 15 -6.61 -8.00 -10.51
N SER A 16 -7.09 -6.89 -11.06
CA SER A 16 -6.34 -5.61 -11.09
C SER A 16 -6.06 -5.05 -9.69
N GLY A 17 -6.92 -5.36 -8.72
CA GLY A 17 -6.85 -4.88 -7.36
C GLY A 17 -6.98 -3.36 -7.21
N ALA A 18 -6.57 -2.88 -6.05
CA ALA A 18 -6.54 -1.47 -5.71
C ALA A 18 -5.11 -1.01 -5.42
N THR A 19 -4.79 0.19 -5.88
CA THR A 19 -3.46 0.77 -5.78
C THR A 19 -3.39 1.85 -4.71
N VAL A 20 -2.24 1.92 -4.06
CA VAL A 20 -1.87 3.03 -3.17
C VAL A 20 -0.43 3.44 -3.47
N ASP A 21 -0.22 4.74 -3.64
CA ASP A 21 1.10 5.30 -3.84
C ASP A 21 1.70 5.67 -2.48
N LEU A 22 2.89 5.14 -2.18
CA LEU A 22 3.59 5.31 -0.91
C LEU A 22 5.01 5.79 -1.17
N VAL A 23 5.39 6.89 -0.53
CA VAL A 23 6.78 7.37 -0.54
C VAL A 23 7.52 6.74 0.64
N CYS A 24 8.55 5.94 0.35
CA CYS A 24 9.40 5.36 1.39
C CYS A 24 10.78 6.02 1.41
N THR A 25 11.19 6.50 2.58
CA THR A 25 12.50 7.09 2.84
C THR A 25 13.35 6.16 3.72
N SER A 26 14.66 6.13 3.50
CA SER A 26 15.62 5.39 4.33
C SER A 26 16.84 6.26 4.62
N SER A 27 17.34 6.25 5.85
CA SER A 27 18.58 6.93 6.23
C SER A 27 19.84 6.15 5.84
N GLU A 28 19.73 4.86 5.52
CA GLU A 28 20.85 3.96 5.27
C GLU A 28 21.22 3.81 3.78
N GLY A 29 20.60 4.60 2.90
CA GLY A 29 20.75 4.44 1.45
C GLY A 29 19.62 3.61 0.84
N GLU A 30 19.94 2.79 -0.16
CA GLU A 30 18.98 1.87 -0.78
C GLU A 30 18.60 0.75 0.19
N ALA A 31 17.31 0.63 0.48
CA ALA A 31 16.77 -0.37 1.39
C ALA A 31 15.45 -0.94 0.87
N THR A 32 15.06 -2.10 1.40
CA THR A 32 13.75 -2.71 1.16
C THR A 32 12.96 -2.70 2.46
N ALA A 33 11.74 -2.18 2.40
CA ALA A 33 10.77 -2.26 3.49
C ALA A 33 9.72 -3.33 3.20
N LEU A 34 9.29 -4.02 4.25
CA LEU A 34 8.19 -4.98 4.22
C LEU A 34 6.91 -4.25 4.63
N ILE A 35 5.85 -4.37 3.83
CA ILE A 35 4.53 -3.83 4.12
C ILE A 35 3.61 -5.01 4.44
N GLN A 36 3.21 -5.14 5.70
CA GLN A 36 2.35 -6.20 6.19
C GLN A 36 0.96 -5.64 6.51
N CYS A 37 0.00 -5.93 5.63
CA CYS A 37 -1.42 -5.73 5.89
C CYS A 37 -2.04 -7.06 6.37
N PRO A 38 -3.27 -7.09 6.93
CA PRO A 38 -3.82 -8.26 7.62
C PRO A 38 -3.67 -9.60 6.90
N ASN A 39 -3.88 -9.63 5.57
CA ASN A 39 -3.81 -10.86 4.76
C ASN A 39 -2.86 -10.73 3.55
N GLN A 40 -2.04 -9.69 3.50
CA GLN A 40 -1.26 -9.35 2.31
C GLN A 40 0.09 -8.79 2.71
N THR A 41 1.14 -9.27 2.05
CA THR A 41 2.49 -8.79 2.27
C THR A 41 3.03 -8.25 0.96
N GLN A 42 3.58 -7.04 1.01
CA GLN A 42 4.16 -6.35 -0.13
C GLN A 42 5.57 -5.85 0.22
N VAL A 43 6.33 -5.48 -0.79
CA VAL A 43 7.67 -4.90 -0.63
C VAL A 43 7.73 -3.51 -1.24
N ALA A 44 8.43 -2.61 -0.56
CA ALA A 44 8.68 -1.25 -1.03
C ALA A 44 10.18 -0.98 -1.08
N LYS A 45 10.62 -0.30 -2.13
CA LYS A 45 11.96 0.26 -2.22
C LYS A 45 12.00 1.57 -1.46
N CYS A 46 13.10 1.82 -0.77
CA CYS A 46 13.30 3.02 0.02
C CYS A 46 14.68 3.56 -0.27
N ASN A 47 14.82 4.88 -0.37
CA ASN A 47 16.12 5.52 -0.49
C ASN A 47 16.16 6.85 0.25
N THR A 48 17.33 7.49 0.30
CA THR A 48 17.54 8.75 1.03
C THR A 48 16.76 9.93 0.46
N ARG A 49 16.31 9.85 -0.80
CA ARG A 49 15.51 10.89 -1.47
C ARG A 49 14.00 10.68 -1.33
N GLY A 50 13.58 9.51 -0.88
CA GLY A 50 12.21 9.04 -0.99
C GLY A 50 11.98 8.38 -2.34
N TYR A 51 11.57 7.11 -2.31
CA TYR A 51 11.19 6.36 -3.50
C TYR A 51 9.67 6.19 -3.54
N MET A 52 9.06 6.53 -4.67
CA MET A 52 7.62 6.34 -4.87
C MET A 52 7.35 4.88 -5.25
N ASN A 53 6.59 4.19 -4.40
CA ASN A 53 6.17 2.82 -4.60
C ASN A 53 4.69 2.80 -4.95
N LYS A 54 4.34 2.07 -6.00
CA LYS A 54 2.95 1.71 -6.29
C LYS A 54 2.69 0.33 -5.70
N VAL A 55 1.87 0.28 -4.65
CA VAL A 55 1.51 -0.97 -3.97
C VAL A 55 0.13 -1.39 -4.43
N ILE A 56 -0.02 -2.64 -4.85
CA ILE A 56 -1.29 -3.25 -5.25
C ILE A 56 -1.78 -4.11 -4.08
N LEU A 57 -3.02 -3.93 -3.69
CA LEU A 57 -3.69 -4.67 -2.64
C LEU A 57 -5.06 -5.17 -3.15
N HIS A 58 -5.41 -6.40 -2.79
CA HIS A 58 -6.64 -7.07 -3.20
C HIS A 58 -7.63 -7.13 -2.05
N PHE A 59 -8.87 -6.73 -2.28
CA PHE A 59 -9.90 -6.72 -1.24
C PHE A 59 -11.19 -7.32 -1.79
N ASP A 60 -11.97 -7.95 -0.93
CA ASP A 60 -13.29 -8.49 -1.26
C ASP A 60 -14.44 -7.57 -0.83
N ILE A 61 -14.11 -6.38 -0.32
CA ILE A 61 -15.06 -5.39 0.21
C ILE A 61 -14.81 -4.02 -0.40
N ASN A 62 -15.87 -3.24 -0.55
CA ASN A 62 -15.81 -1.91 -1.16
C ASN A 62 -15.26 -0.82 -0.22
N LYS A 63 -15.52 -0.91 1.09
CA LYS A 63 -15.05 0.06 2.09
C LYS A 63 -13.89 -0.52 2.86
N VAL A 64 -12.69 -0.05 2.55
CA VAL A 64 -11.45 -0.53 3.16
C VAL A 64 -11.00 0.43 4.24
N LEU A 65 -10.71 -0.12 5.42
CA LEU A 65 -9.96 0.53 6.48
C LEU A 65 -9.09 -0.54 7.16
N VAL A 66 -7.80 -0.55 6.82
CA VAL A 66 -6.84 -1.54 7.34
C VAL A 66 -5.61 -0.83 7.91
N SER A 67 -5.05 -1.40 8.98
CA SER A 67 -3.75 -0.96 9.51
C SER A 67 -2.67 -1.88 8.94
N CYS A 68 -1.69 -1.31 8.25
CA CYS A 68 -0.54 -2.05 7.76
C CYS A 68 0.71 -1.67 8.56
N ILE A 69 1.59 -2.63 8.82
CA ILE A 69 2.88 -2.42 9.45
C ILE A 69 3.93 -2.31 8.35
N ILE A 70 4.64 -1.19 8.29
CA ILE A 70 5.80 -1.01 7.41
C ILE A 70 7.05 -1.21 8.25
N SER A 71 7.86 -2.21 7.91
CA SER A 71 9.08 -2.57 8.63
C SER A 71 10.32 -2.40 7.75
N CYS A 72 11.32 -1.70 8.26
CA CYS A 72 12.66 -1.58 7.67
C CYS A 72 13.72 -1.84 8.75
N PRO A 73 15.02 -1.98 8.40
CA PRO A 73 16.08 -2.20 9.40
C PRO A 73 16.09 -1.16 10.54
N GLY A 74 15.66 0.08 10.26
CA GLY A 74 15.57 1.18 11.22
C GLY A 74 14.34 1.17 12.13
N GLY A 75 13.40 0.23 11.95
CA GLY A 75 12.21 0.08 12.78
C GLY A 75 10.92 -0.16 12.00
N SER A 76 9.79 -0.13 12.70
CA SER A 76 8.47 -0.39 12.13
C SER A 76 7.49 0.73 12.46
N THR A 77 6.58 1.03 11.54
CA THR A 77 5.52 2.03 11.69
C THR A 77 4.17 1.48 11.25
N ASN A 78 3.12 1.80 12.01
CA ASN A 78 1.74 1.52 11.61
C ASN A 78 1.22 2.62 10.69
N VAL A 79 0.70 2.22 9.52
CA VAL A 79 0.12 3.11 8.53
C VAL A 79 -1.33 2.68 8.26
N PRO A 80 -2.33 3.54 8.54
CA PRO A 80 -3.69 3.27 8.16
C PRO A 80 -3.86 3.48 6.65
N ILE A 81 -4.37 2.46 5.96
CA ILE A 81 -4.75 2.53 4.55
C ILE A 81 -6.28 2.49 4.46
N LYS A 82 -6.86 3.45 3.76
CA LYS A 82 -8.31 3.58 3.61
C LYS A 82 -8.68 3.93 2.17
N GLY A 83 -9.86 3.49 1.74
CA GLY A 83 -10.40 3.83 0.43
C GLY A 83 -11.79 3.28 0.20
N SER A 84 -12.48 3.85 -0.79
CA SER A 84 -13.74 3.33 -1.32
C SER A 84 -13.48 2.80 -2.71
N LEU A 85 -13.56 1.48 -2.87
CA LEU A 85 -13.25 0.76 -4.10
C LEU A 85 -14.52 0.57 -4.93
N PHE A 86 -14.37 0.61 -6.25
CA PHE A 86 -15.47 0.29 -7.16
C PHE A 86 -15.52 -1.22 -7.44
N TYR A 87 -16.71 -1.74 -7.76
CA TYR A 87 -16.81 -3.13 -8.22
C TYR A 87 -16.33 -3.18 -9.67
N ALA A 88 -15.40 -4.06 -9.98
CA ALA A 88 -15.09 -4.41 -11.36
C ALA A 88 -15.71 -5.77 -11.65
N ASP A 89 -16.56 -5.82 -12.67
CA ASP A 89 -17.07 -7.08 -13.18
C ASP A 89 -15.99 -7.69 -14.08
N ASP A 90 -15.25 -8.65 -13.56
CA ASP A 90 -14.17 -9.34 -14.28
C ASP A 90 -14.71 -10.29 -15.39
N GLU A 91 -16.02 -10.31 -15.66
CA GLU A 91 -16.65 -11.07 -16.76
C GLU A 91 -16.57 -10.42 -18.15
N LEU A 92 -15.86 -9.29 -18.29
CA LEU A 92 -15.58 -8.63 -19.59
C LEU A 92 -14.08 -8.69 -19.93
N ILE A 93 -13.60 -9.89 -20.28
CA ILE A 93 -12.32 -10.11 -20.99
C ILE A 93 -12.59 -10.91 -22.26
#